data_AF-A0A662V3Y3-F1
#
_entry.id   AF-A0A662V3Y3-F1
#
_cell.length_a   1.000
_cell.length_b   1.000
_cell.length_c   1.000
_cell.angle_alpha   90.00
_cell.angle_beta   90.00
_cell.angle_gamma   90.00
#
_symmetry.space_group_name_H-M   'P 1'
#
loop_
_entity.id
_entity.type
_entity.pdbx_description
1 polymer ?
#
loop_
_entity_poly.entity_id
_entity_poly.type
_entity_poly.pdbx_seq_one_letter_code
_entity_poly.pdbx_strand_id
1 'polypeptide(L)' 'MVFELTPTDFLLISIVVALVAVAQFFKGRKINLLLMNYTASKFEEILKPKDKIYQWLGLYVGYKAVFKIGNKTLD' A
#
# COMPACT_ATOMS: atom_id res chain seq x y z
N MET A 1 38.91 17.15 -7.04
CA MET A 1 38.46 16.41 -8.25
C MET A 1 37.01 16.80 -8.45
N VAL A 2 36.72 17.59 -9.49
CA VAL A 2 35.34 17.96 -9.84
C VAL A 2 34.81 16.83 -10.72
N PHE A 3 33.77 16.14 -10.28
CA PHE A 3 33.10 15.15 -11.11
C PHE A 3 32.25 15.90 -12.14
N GLU A 4 32.72 15.94 -13.39
CA GLU A 4 31.91 16.42 -14.50
C GLU A 4 30.95 15.31 -14.91
N LEU A 5 29.67 15.46 -14.54
CA LEU A 5 28.62 14.52 -14.92
C LEU A 5 28.23 14.77 -16.37
N THR A 6 28.38 13.75 -17.21
CA THR A 6 27.95 13.79 -18.61
C THR A 6 26.46 13.47 -18.73
N PRO A 7 25.78 13.83 -19.84
CA PRO A 7 24.38 13.47 -20.06
C PRO A 7 24.12 11.95 -19.99
N THR A 8 25.08 11.13 -20.40
CA THR A 8 25.04 9.67 -20.27
C THR A 8 25.06 9.21 -18.81
N ASP A 9 25.83 9.87 -17.95
CA ASP A 9 25.86 9.55 -16.52
C ASP A 9 24.52 9.88 -15.86
N PHE A 10 23.91 11.01 -16.23
CA PHE A 10 22.56 11.37 -15.76
C PHE A 10 21.51 10.33 -16.20
N LEU A 11 21.57 9.88 -17.45
CA LEU A 11 20.67 8.84 -17.94
C LEU A 11 20.85 7.55 -17.15
N LEU A 12 22.09 7.12 -16.91
CA LEU A 12 22.38 5.88 -16.20
C LEU A 12 21.94 5.94 -14.73
N ILE A 13 22.19 7.06 -14.05
CA ILE A 13 21.69 7.32 -12.69
C ILE A 13 20.16 7.29 -12.66
N SER A 14 19.49 7.92 -13.63
CA SER A 14 18.02 7.96 -13.69
C SER A 14 17.40 6.57 -13.82
N ILE A 15 18.02 5.68 -14.62
CA ILE A 15 17.58 4.29 -14.76
C ILE A 15 17.73 3.54 -13.43
N VAL A 16 18.87 3.69 -12.76
CA VAL A 16 19.09 3.04 -11.46
C VAL A 16 18.07 3.52 -10.43
N VAL A 17 17.83 4.83 -10.35
CA VAL A 17 16.83 5.40 -9.45
C VAL A 17 15.43 4.88 -9.77
N ALA A 18 15.05 4.81 -11.05
CA ALA A 18 13.76 4.27 -11.47
C ALA A 18 13.58 2.80 -11.05
N LEU A 19 14.60 1.97 -11.25
CA LEU A 19 14.57 0.56 -10.84
C LEU A 19 14.44 0.41 -9.32
N VAL A 20 15.18 1.21 -8.55
CA VAL A 20 15.09 1.22 -7.09
C VAL A 20 13.71 1.67 -6.63
N ALA A 21 13.16 2.73 -7.22
CA ALA A 21 11.82 3.23 -6.89
C ALA A 21 10.73 2.18 -7.14
N VAL A 22 10.81 1.47 -8.28
CA VAL A 22 9.90 0.35 -8.60
C VAL A 22 10.06 -0.80 -7.59
N ALA A 23 11.29 -1.18 -7.25
CA ALA A 23 11.53 -2.23 -6.26
C ALA A 23 11.00 -1.85 -4.87
N GLN A 24 11.21 -0.61 -4.44
CA GLN A 24 10.68 -0.07 -3.19
C GLN A 24 9.15 -0.06 -3.18
N PHE A 25 8.52 0.32 -4.29
CA PHE A 25 7.07 0.29 -4.47
C PHE A 25 6.48 -1.11 -4.22
N PHE A 26 7.03 -2.16 -4.85
CA PHE A 26 6.52 -3.52 -4.67
C PHE A 26 6.74 -4.05 -3.25
N LYS A 27 7.88 -3.71 -2.63
CA LYS A 27 8.13 -4.06 -1.23
C LYS A 27 7.14 -3.38 -0.28
N GLY A 28 6.94 -2.06 -0.42
CA GLY A 28 5.98 -1.30 0.39
C GLY A 28 4.54 -1.80 0.21
N ARG A 29 4.15 -2.10 -1.04
CA ARG A 29 2.84 -2.67 -1.38
C ARG A 29 2.54 -3.96 -0.60
N LYS A 30 3.52 -4.86 -0.48
CA LYS A 30 3.37 -6.12 0.24
C LYS A 30 3.11 -5.90 1.74
N ILE A 31 3.82 -4.95 2.35
CA ILE A 31 3.66 -4.60 3.76
C ILE A 31 2.29 -3.97 4.01
N ASN A 32 1.85 -3.05 3.15
CA ASN A 32 0.53 -2.42 3.27
C ASN A 32 -0.61 -3.43 3.17
N LEU A 33 -0.51 -4.42 2.28
CA LEU A 33 -1.48 -5.50 2.18
C LEU A 33 -1.51 -6.38 3.43
N LEU A 34 -0.35 -6.68 4.01
CA LEU A 34 -0.25 -7.48 5.22
C LEU A 34 -0.90 -6.76 6.41
N LEU A 35 -0.63 -5.46 6.58
CA LEU A 35 -1.26 -4.63 7.62
C LEU A 35 -2.77 -4.53 7.45
N MET A 36 -3.24 -4.34 6.21
CA MET A 36 -4.67 -4.32 5.90
C MET A 36 -5.33 -5.63 6.28
N ASN A 37 -4.75 -6.75 5.86
CA ASN A 37 -5.30 -8.07 6.15
C ASN A 37 -5.30 -8.39 7.65
N TYR A 38 -4.21 -8.06 8.35
CA TYR A 38 -4.11 -8.24 9.79
C TYR A 38 -5.18 -7.44 10.54
N THR A 39 -5.29 -6.16 10.23
CA THR A 39 -6.27 -5.26 10.86
C THR A 39 -7.69 -5.71 10.57
N ALA A 40 -8.01 -6.02 9.30
CA ALA A 40 -9.29 -6.57 8.88
C ALA A 40 -9.67 -7.85 9.64
N SER A 41 -8.75 -8.82 9.72
CA SER A 41 -8.97 -10.07 10.46
C SER A 41 -9.31 -9.82 11.92
N LYS A 42 -8.59 -8.90 12.59
CA LYS A 42 -8.85 -8.57 13.99
C LYS A 42 -10.22 -7.91 14.19
N PHE A 43 -10.63 -7.02 13.30
CA PHE A 43 -11.96 -6.43 13.35
C PHE A 43 -13.07 -7.45 13.09
N GLU A 44 -12.88 -8.38 12.15
CA GLU A 44 -13.85 -9.43 11.88
C GLU A 44 -14.07 -10.38 13.07
N GLU A 45 -12.98 -10.76 13.76
CA GLU A 45 -13.05 -11.60 14.96
C GLU A 45 -13.91 -10.97 16.07
N ILE A 46 -13.80 -9.65 16.24
CA ILE A 46 -14.50 -8.89 17.29
C ILE A 46 -15.94 -8.57 16.86
N LEU A 47 -16.12 -8.03 15.66
CA LEU A 47 -17.39 -7.46 15.20
C LEU A 47 -18.35 -8.53 14.65
N LYS A 48 -17.83 -9.69 14.20
CA LYS A 48 -18.59 -10.78 13.57
C LYS A 48 -19.61 -10.25 12.55
N PRO A 49 -19.16 -9.50 11.53
CA PRO A 49 -20.04 -8.84 10.58
C PRO A 49 -20.81 -9.86 9.75
N LYS A 50 -22.08 -9.54 9.44
CA LYS A 50 -22.90 -10.32 8.49
C LYS A 50 -22.42 -10.13 7.05
N ASP A 51 -21.92 -8.95 6.74
CA ASP A 51 -21.42 -8.57 5.42
C ASP A 51 -20.27 -7.57 5.56
N LYS A 52 -19.36 -7.56 4.57
CA LYS A 52 -18.13 -6.76 4.61
C LYS A 52 -17.69 -6.30 3.23
N ILE A 53 -17.26 -5.04 3.13
CA ILE A 53 -16.71 -4.45 1.91
C ILE A 53 -15.36 -3.81 2.25
N TYR A 54 -14.32 -4.20 1.50
CA TYR A 54 -13.00 -3.59 1.57
C TYR A 54 -12.72 -2.83 0.29
N GLN A 55 -12.56 -1.51 0.38
CA GLN A 55 -12.21 -0.65 -0.74
C GLN A 55 -10.79 -0.13 -0.55
N TRP A 56 -9.95 -0.37 -1.54
CA TRP A 56 -8.58 0.14 -1.53
C TRP A 56 -8.58 1.60 -2.02
N LEU A 57 -8.07 2.54 -1.20
CA LEU A 57 -8.13 3.98 -1.48
C LEU A 57 -6.88 4.51 -2.22
N GLY A 58 -5.89 3.65 -2.44
CA GLY A 58 -4.64 4.00 -3.11
C GLY A 58 -3.41 3.56 -2.32
N LEU A 59 -2.30 3.45 -3.03
CA LEU A 59 -1.06 2.82 -2.58
C LEU A 59 -0.56 3.22 -1.19
N TYR A 60 -0.63 4.51 -0.87
CA TYR A 60 -0.15 5.09 0.37
C TYR A 60 -1.26 5.62 1.28
N VAL A 61 -2.51 5.67 0.80
CA VAL A 61 -3.64 6.25 1.54
C VAL A 61 -4.24 5.23 2.51
N GLY A 62 -4.22 3.95 2.15
CA GLY A 62 -4.78 2.87 2.95
C GLY A 62 -6.03 2.27 2.34
N TYR A 63 -6.97 1.82 3.17
CA TYR A 63 -8.20 1.16 2.74
C TYR A 63 -9.38 1.62 3.60
N LYS A 64 -10.57 1.60 3.00
CA LYS A 64 -11.84 1.76 3.71
C LYS A 64 -12.44 0.37 3.95
N ALA A 65 -12.87 0.11 5.17
CA ALA A 65 -13.57 -1.12 5.54
C ALA A 65 -14.98 -0.77 5.99
N VAL A 66 -15.97 -1.42 5.41
CA VAL A 66 -17.38 -1.26 5.80
C VAL A 66 -17.88 -2.61 6.31
N PHE A 67 -18.38 -2.62 7.54
CA PHE A 67 -18.88 -3.79 8.24
C PHE A 67 -20.38 -3.65 8.52
N LYS A 68 -21.17 -4.65 8.12
CA LYS A 68 -22.60 -4.70 8.43
C LYS A 68 -22.84 -5.61 9.64
N ILE A 69 -23.29 -5.02 10.75
CA ILE A 69 -23.54 -5.73 12.00
C ILE A 69 -25.04 -5.64 12.33
N GLY A 70 -25.77 -6.73 12.08
CA GLY A 70 -27.22 -6.75 12.24
C GLY A 70 -27.91 -5.78 11.26
N ASN A 71 -28.61 -4.78 11.80
CA ASN A 71 -29.26 -3.71 11.04
C ASN A 71 -28.43 -2.41 10.99
N LYS A 72 -27.22 -2.41 11.55
CA LYS A 72 -26.32 -1.25 11.58
C LYS A 72 -25.13 -1.47 10.63
N THR A 73 -24.64 -0.38 10.08
CA THR A 73 -23.42 -0.36 9.25
C THR A 73 -22.38 0.48 9.98
N LEU A 74 -21.13 -0.01 10.04
CA LEU A 74 -19.96 0.70 10.53
C LEU A 74 -18.98 0.87 9.37
N ASP A 75 -18.43 2.06 9.19
CA ASP A 75 -17.59 2.43 8.04
C ASP A 75 -16.35 3.24 8.40
#